data_AF-A0A2H0VF46-F1
#
_entry.id   AF-A0A2H0VF46-F1
#
_cell.length_a   1.000
_cell.length_b   1.000
_cell.length_c   1.000
_cell.angle_alpha   90.00
_cell.angle_beta   90.00
_cell.angle_gamma   90.00
#
_symmetry.space_group_name_H-M   'P 1'
#
loop_
_entity.id
_entity.type
_entity.pdbx_description
1 polymer ?
#
loop_
_entity_poly.entity_id
_entity_poly.type
_entity_poly.pdbx_seq_one_letter_code
_entity_poly.pdbx_strand_id
1 'polypeptide(L)'
;MDKKFDLFKDLVLKSDLSDEDKFTFVMLFSRSTDEELDVVLKLMKEDLDWVKKMFRNYKMKIEAKISKDSKKWDDILAREKKLLDTV
;
A
#
# COMPACT_ATOMS: atom_id res chain seq x y z
N MET A 1 -12.99 5.28 -18.57
CA MET A 1 -12.81 4.37 -17.44
C MET A 1 -11.32 4.15 -17.31
N ASP A 2 -10.76 4.40 -16.14
CA ASP A 2 -9.32 4.54 -15.96
C ASP A 2 -8.66 3.16 -15.84
N LYS A 3 -8.13 2.66 -16.96
CA LYS A 3 -7.76 1.23 -17.12
C LYS A 3 -6.76 0.75 -16.06
N LYS A 4 -5.88 1.63 -15.57
CA LYS A 4 -4.89 1.29 -14.54
C LYS A 4 -5.51 1.21 -13.16
N PHE A 5 -6.39 2.15 -12.82
CA PHE A 5 -7.07 2.14 -11.54
C PHE A 5 -8.02 0.93 -11.42
N ASP A 6 -8.68 0.54 -12.51
CA ASP A 6 -9.50 -0.67 -12.53
C ASP A 6 -8.66 -1.94 -12.36
N LEU A 7 -7.48 -2.01 -12.99
CA LEU A 7 -6.54 -3.11 -12.75
C LEU A 7 -6.03 -3.15 -11.30
N PHE A 8 -5.76 -1.99 -10.71
CA PHE A 8 -5.36 -1.87 -9.32
C PHE A 8 -6.47 -2.39 -8.38
N LYS A 9 -7.73 -1.98 -8.60
CA LYS A 9 -8.88 -2.52 -7.85
C LYS A 9 -8.95 -4.04 -7.95
N ASP A 10 -8.81 -4.60 -9.14
CA ASP A 10 -8.87 -6.05 -9.36
C ASP A 10 -7.79 -6.79 -8.56
N LEU A 11 -6.57 -6.26 -8.50
CA LEU A 11 -5.49 -6.84 -7.69
C LEU A 11 -5.81 -6.75 -6.19
N VAL A 12 -6.30 -5.60 -5.71
CA VAL A 12 -6.69 -5.45 -4.30
C VAL A 12 -7.82 -6.41 -3.93
N LEU A 13 -8.83 -6.57 -4.78
CA LEU A 13 -9.95 -7.48 -4.55
C LEU A 13 -9.54 -8.96 -4.48
N LYS A 14 -8.50 -9.34 -5.23
CA LYS A 14 -7.90 -10.69 -5.20
C LYS A 14 -7.00 -10.95 -4.00
N SER A 15 -6.60 -9.90 -3.27
CA SER A 15 -5.84 -10.08 -2.02
C SER A 15 -6.72 -10.72 -0.92
N ASP A 16 -6.07 -11.20 0.12
CA ASP A 16 -6.71 -11.76 1.33
C ASP A 16 -6.96 -10.70 2.43
N LEU A 17 -6.84 -9.41 2.10
CA LEU A 17 -7.30 -8.34 2.99
C LEU A 17 -8.80 -8.52 3.30
N SER A 18 -9.24 -8.03 4.45
CA SER A 18 -10.67 -7.95 4.76
C SER A 18 -11.37 -7.02 3.77
N ASP A 19 -12.69 -7.16 3.60
CA ASP A 19 -13.44 -6.30 2.66
C ASP A 19 -13.37 -4.81 3.04
N GLU A 20 -13.36 -4.50 4.34
CA GLU A 20 -13.15 -3.14 4.85
C GLU A 20 -11.74 -2.62 4.51
N ASP A 21 -10.72 -3.46 4.67
CA ASP A 21 -9.34 -3.12 4.35
C ASP A 21 -9.13 -2.94 2.84
N LYS A 22 -9.76 -3.78 2.02
CA LYS A 22 -9.79 -3.65 0.54
C LYS A 22 -10.41 -2.32 0.14
N PHE A 23 -11.58 -1.99 0.69
CA PHE A 23 -12.26 -0.73 0.41
C PHE A 23 -11.39 0.47 0.80
N THR A 24 -10.83 0.44 2.01
CA THR A 24 -9.95 1.50 2.52
C THR A 24 -8.74 1.67 1.62
N PHE A 25 -8.09 0.57 1.24
CA PHE A 25 -6.91 0.61 0.39
C PHE A 25 -7.21 1.13 -1.01
N VAL A 26 -8.34 0.75 -1.60
CA VAL A 26 -8.78 1.29 -2.89
C VAL A 26 -8.99 2.81 -2.81
N MET A 27 -9.61 3.28 -1.73
CA MET A 27 -9.85 4.71 -1.52
C MET A 27 -8.56 5.52 -1.38
N LEU A 28 -7.49 4.96 -0.80
CA LEU A 28 -6.20 5.65 -0.68
C LEU A 28 -5.58 6.01 -2.03
N PHE A 29 -5.82 5.19 -3.06
CA PHE A 29 -5.27 5.40 -4.42
C PHE A 29 -6.27 6.05 -5.37
N SER A 30 -7.45 6.46 -4.89
CA SER A 30 -8.51 7.06 -5.72
C SER A 30 -8.12 8.36 -6.42
N ARG A 31 -7.03 9.00 -5.99
CA ARG A 31 -6.48 10.24 -6.55
C ARG A 31 -5.07 10.07 -7.10
N SER A 32 -4.57 8.85 -7.17
CA SER A 32 -3.24 8.58 -7.70
C SER A 32 -3.19 8.83 -9.19
N THR A 33 -2.05 9.33 -9.67
CA THR A 33 -1.83 9.47 -11.12
C THR A 33 -1.50 8.12 -11.76
N ASP A 34 -1.57 8.07 -13.08
CA ASP A 34 -1.22 6.89 -13.86
C ASP A 34 0.23 6.44 -13.66
N GLU A 35 1.15 7.39 -13.43
CA GLU A 35 2.56 7.12 -13.15
C GLU A 35 2.75 6.54 -11.75
N GLU A 36 2.04 7.07 -10.75
CA GLU A 36 2.06 6.52 -9.39
C GLU A 36 1.50 5.09 -9.36
N LEU A 37 0.41 4.85 -10.10
CA LEU A 37 -0.19 3.53 -10.23
C LEU A 37 0.72 2.54 -10.95
N ASP A 38 1.53 2.95 -11.94
CA ASP A 38 2.45 2.04 -12.63
C ASP A 38 3.47 1.40 -11.67
N VAL A 39 4.01 2.20 -10.74
CA VAL A 39 4.97 1.72 -9.74
C VAL A 39 4.31 0.68 -8.81
N VAL A 40 3.10 0.99 -8.35
CA VAL A 40 2.35 0.14 -7.42
C VAL A 40 1.91 -1.16 -8.10
N LEU A 41 1.39 -1.05 -9.32
CA LEU A 41 0.95 -2.18 -10.14
C LEU A 41 2.10 -3.12 -10.48
N LYS A 42 3.31 -2.59 -10.70
CA LYS A 42 4.50 -3.43 -10.92
C LYS A 42 4.74 -4.36 -9.74
N LEU A 43 4.79 -3.81 -8.52
CA LEU A 43 5.00 -4.59 -7.30
C LEU A 43 3.89 -5.64 -7.09
N MET A 44 2.62 -5.23 -7.23
CA MET A 44 1.48 -6.13 -7.01
C MET A 44 1.38 -7.26 -8.04
N LYS A 45 1.85 -7.04 -9.28
CA LYS A 45 1.89 -8.08 -10.33
C LYS A 45 3.01 -9.10 -10.08
N GLU A 46 4.11 -8.67 -9.49
CA GLU A 46 5.22 -9.55 -9.12
C GLU A 46 4.84 -10.43 -7.92
N ASP A 47 4.24 -9.85 -6.88
CA ASP A 47 3.78 -10.57 -5.70
C ASP A 47 2.55 -9.88 -5.08
N LEU A 48 1.42 -10.59 -5.02
CA LEU A 48 0.18 -10.04 -4.47
C LEU A 48 0.28 -9.74 -2.97
N ASP A 49 1.24 -10.33 -2.26
CA ASP A 49 1.54 -10.02 -0.85
C ASP A 49 1.95 -8.56 -0.65
N TRP A 50 2.41 -7.87 -1.71
CA TRP A 50 2.65 -6.43 -1.70
C TRP A 50 1.41 -5.61 -1.31
N VAL A 51 0.22 -6.06 -1.67
CA VAL A 51 -1.05 -5.43 -1.25
C VAL A 51 -1.12 -5.33 0.28
N LYS A 52 -0.85 -6.44 0.98
CA LYS A 52 -0.83 -6.46 2.45
C LYS A 52 0.31 -5.64 3.01
N LYS A 53 1.52 -5.80 2.47
CA LYS A 53 2.73 -5.13 2.97
C LYS A 53 2.51 -3.61 2.96
N MET A 54 2.02 -3.08 1.84
CA MET A 54 1.70 -1.65 1.70
C MET A 54 0.59 -1.21 2.65
N PHE A 55 -0.51 -1.97 2.73
CA PHE A 55 -1.63 -1.57 3.57
C PHE A 55 -1.33 -1.67 5.07
N ARG A 56 -0.60 -2.71 5.51
CA ARG A 56 -0.11 -2.84 6.89
C ARG A 56 0.80 -1.67 7.24
N ASN A 57 1.70 -1.31 6.34
CA ASN A 57 2.60 -0.20 6.53
C ASN A 57 1.85 1.14 6.63
N TYR A 58 0.81 1.34 5.81
CA TYR A 58 -0.11 2.46 5.97
C TYR A 58 -0.76 2.49 7.37
N LYS A 59 -1.32 1.38 7.84
CA LYS A 59 -1.92 1.28 9.19
C LYS A 59 -0.92 1.63 10.28
N MET A 60 0.31 1.12 10.20
CA MET A 60 1.38 1.43 11.16
C MET A 60 1.74 2.92 11.17
N LYS A 61 1.82 3.57 9.99
CA LYS A 61 2.08 5.01 9.87
C LYS A 61 0.95 5.85 10.47
N ILE A 62 -0.30 5.48 10.21
CA ILE A 62 -1.47 6.14 10.81
C ILE A 62 -1.44 6.01 12.34
N GLU A 63 -1.18 4.81 12.85
CA GLU A 63 -1.10 4.57 14.29
C GLU A 63 -0.01 5.41 14.95
N ALA A 64 1.21 5.41 14.40
CA ALA A 64 2.33 6.22 14.89
C ALA A 64 2.03 7.72 14.87
N LYS A 65 1.34 8.19 13.82
CA LYS A 65 0.90 9.59 13.70
C LYS A 65 -0.14 9.95 14.76
N ILE A 66 -1.13 9.09 14.99
CA ILE A 66 -2.17 9.31 16.00
C ILE A 66 -1.56 9.29 17.42
N SER A 67 -0.66 8.35 17.70
CA SER A 67 0.00 8.23 19.00
C SER A 67 1.11 9.26 19.23
N LYS A 68 1.47 10.07 18.21
CA LYS A 68 2.61 10.99 18.21
C LYS A 68 3.94 10.31 18.59
N ASP A 69 4.07 9.03 18.24
CA ASP A 69 5.26 8.24 18.54
C ASP A 69 6.28 8.37 17.40
N SER A 70 7.15 9.38 17.53
CA SER A 70 8.18 9.67 16.53
C SER A 70 9.18 8.52 16.38
N LYS A 71 9.46 7.78 17.45
CA LYS A 71 10.37 6.63 17.40
C LYS A 71 9.78 5.52 16.56
N LYS A 72 8.50 5.20 16.77
CA LYS A 72 7.77 4.23 15.96
C LYS A 72 7.71 4.65 14.49
N TRP A 73 7.58 5.94 14.21
CA TRP A 73 7.64 6.48 12.86
C TRP A 73 9.01 6.24 12.19
N ASP A 74 10.10 6.57 12.87
CA ASP A 74 11.46 6.37 12.36
C ASP A 74 11.77 4.89 12.11
N ASP A 75 11.33 4.01 13.02
CA ASP A 75 11.47 2.56 12.87
C ASP A 75 10.71 2.03 11.64
N ILE A 76 9.54 2.61 11.31
CA ILE A 76 8.77 2.25 10.11
C ILE A 76 9.56 2.64 8.86
N LEU A 77 10.06 3.87 8.79
CA LEU A 77 10.83 4.36 7.63
C LEU A 77 12.10 3.54 7.40
N ALA A 78 12.80 3.17 8.47
CA ALA A 78 14.00 2.33 8.39
C ALA A 78 13.68 0.93 7.81
N ARG A 79 12.54 0.34 8.18
CA ARG A 79 12.10 -0.94 7.62
C ARG A 79 11.72 -0.83 6.15
N GLU A 80 11.03 0.24 5.76
CA GLU A 80 10.69 0.47 4.34
C GLU A 80 11.94 0.55 3.47
N LYS A 81 12.94 1.33 3.90
CA LYS A 81 14.19 1.46 3.16
C LYS A 81 14.85 0.10 2.96
N LYS A 82 14.97 -0.69 4.02
CA LYS A 82 15.56 -2.03 3.95
C LYS A 82 14.77 -2.98 3.03
N LEU A 83 13.45 -2.86 3.00
CA LEU A 83 12.60 -3.69 2.14
C LEU A 83 12.80 -3.33 0.66
N LEU A 84 12.91 -2.04 0.35
CA LEU A 84 13.15 -1.55 -1.02
C LEU A 84 14.57 -1.88 -1.52
N ASP A 85 15.57 -1.93 -0.63
CA ASP A 85 16.93 -2.36 -0.99
C ASP A 85 17.02 -3.86 -1.38
N THR A 86 15.95 -4.64 -1.12
CA THR A 86 15.89 -6.09 -1.42
C THR A 86 15.00 -6.46 -2.61
N VAL A 87 14.46 -5.46 -3.32
CA VAL A 87 13.58 -5.60 -4.50
C VAL A 87 14.31 -5.07 -5.73
#